data_AF-K0ZHB3-F1
#
_entry.id   AF-K0ZHB3-F1
#
_cell.length_a   1.000
_cell.length_b   1.000
_cell.length_c   1.000
_cell.angle_alpha   90.00
_cell.angle_beta   90.00
_cell.angle_gamma   90.00
#
_symmetry.space_group_name_H-M   'P 1'
#
loop_
_entity.id
_entity.type
_entity.pdbx_description
1 polymer ?
#
loop_
_entity_poly.entity_id
_entity_poly.type
_entity_poly.pdbx_seq_one_letter_code
_entity_poly.pdbx_strand_id
1 'polypeptide(L)'
;MLIIIISILVAICLISWGVITYLGRSQALSLKSIENFNGDLYLIHLTKPTNMTWKAGAYAKFTLPDTSSTTNKNEAKGEQTSRWLTIASTPDEDEILILTHNSGSNFKNTLTHLPAGSEIEMSWLDSSLTVKDTNQPLVFFASDVGISALRPL
;
A
#
# COMPACT_ATOMS: atom_id res chain seq x y z
N MET A 1 34.26 -30.96 12.70
CA MET A 1 33.97 -30.47 11.34
C MET A 1 32.48 -30.57 10.99
N LEU A 2 31.85 -31.74 11.12
CA LEU A 2 30.41 -31.93 10.82
C LEU A 2 29.48 -30.93 11.54
N ILE A 3 29.67 -30.72 12.84
CA ILE A 3 28.83 -29.82 13.66
C ILE A 3 28.92 -28.36 13.16
N ILE A 4 30.11 -27.89 12.78
CA ILE A 4 30.31 -26.53 12.28
C ILE A 4 29.59 -26.33 10.95
N ILE A 5 29.64 -27.33 10.06
CA ILE A 5 28.95 -27.30 8.76
C ILE A 5 27.43 -27.23 8.97
N ILE A 6 26.88 -28.02 9.89
CA ILE A 6 25.44 -28.02 10.21
C ILE A 6 25.02 -26.66 10.78
N SER A 7 25.78 -26.10 11.72
CA SER A 7 25.46 -24.79 12.31
C SER A 7 25.45 -23.65 11.28
N ILE A 8 26.38 -23.65 10.33
CA ILE A 8 26.41 -22.66 9.24
C ILE A 8 25.19 -22.82 8.33
N LEU A 9 24.82 -24.06 7.99
CA LEU A 9 23.66 -24.34 7.15
C LEU A 9 22.35 -23.83 7.79
N VAL A 10 22.18 -24.09 9.10
CA VAL A 10 21.02 -23.62 9.87
C VAL A 10 20.96 -22.10 9.90
N ALA A 11 22.09 -21.43 10.12
CA ALA A 11 22.15 -19.97 10.13
C ALA A 11 21.74 -19.38 8.76
N ILE A 12 22.22 -19.95 7.66
CA ILE A 12 21.85 -19.51 6.29
C ILE A 12 20.35 -19.70 6.06
N CYS A 13 19.78 -20.86 6.42
CA CYS A 13 18.34 -21.09 6.27
C CYS A 13 17.49 -20.07 7.05
N LEU A 14 17.90 -19.73 8.27
CA LEU A 14 17.20 -18.72 9.09
C LEU A 14 17.31 -17.32 8.49
N ILE A 15 18.48 -16.95 7.97
CA ILE A 15 18.67 -15.66 7.30
C ILE A 15 17.84 -15.61 6.01
N SER A 16 17.86 -16.65 5.18
CA SER A 16 17.05 -16.70 3.96
C SER A 16 15.55 -16.65 4.25
N TRP A 17 15.08 -17.35 5.29
CA TRP A 17 13.70 -17.25 5.75
C TRP A 17 13.34 -15.84 6.23
N GLY A 18 14.22 -15.24 7.03
CA GLY A 18 14.09 -13.86 7.49
C GLY A 18 14.04 -12.88 6.33
N VAL A 19 14.86 -13.06 5.29
CA VAL A 19 14.88 -12.21 4.10
C VAL A 19 13.61 -12.39 3.26
N ILE A 20 13.12 -13.62 3.06
CA ILE A 20 11.88 -13.88 2.31
C ILE A 20 10.65 -13.31 3.04
N THR A 21 10.64 -13.38 4.37
CA THR A 21 9.58 -12.79 5.20
C THR A 21 9.68 -11.26 5.27
N TYR A 22 10.90 -10.71 5.34
CA TYR A 22 11.17 -9.27 5.42
C TYR A 22 11.00 -8.54 4.09
N LEU A 23 11.39 -9.14 2.96
CA LEU A 23 11.16 -8.58 1.62
C LEU A 23 9.69 -8.61 1.20
N GLY A 24 8.79 -8.96 2.12
CA GLY A 24 7.40 -8.54 2.10
C GLY A 24 6.66 -9.06 0.88
N ARG A 25 6.07 -10.25 1.02
CA ARG A 25 5.13 -10.84 0.07
C ARG A 25 4.22 -9.73 -0.49
N SER A 26 4.43 -9.36 -1.75
CA SER A 26 3.49 -8.49 -2.40
C SER A 26 2.17 -9.21 -2.58
N GLN A 27 1.08 -8.45 -2.54
CA GLN A 27 -0.26 -8.98 -2.60
C GLN A 27 -0.99 -8.32 -3.75
N ALA A 28 -1.52 -9.15 -4.64
CA ALA A 28 -2.44 -8.71 -5.69
C ALA A 28 -3.79 -8.34 -5.05
N LEU A 29 -4.18 -7.08 -5.20
CA LEU A 29 -5.48 -6.56 -4.83
C LEU A 29 -6.30 -6.31 -6.10
N SER A 30 -7.62 -6.45 -6.03
CA SER A 30 -8.50 -6.10 -7.13
C SER A 30 -9.15 -4.74 -6.87
N LEU A 31 -9.19 -3.90 -7.90
CA LEU A 31 -9.92 -2.63 -7.90
C LEU A 31 -11.43 -2.91 -7.92
N LYS A 32 -12.15 -2.57 -6.86
CA LYS A 32 -13.60 -2.73 -6.79
C LYS A 32 -14.33 -1.60 -7.52
N SER A 33 -14.00 -0.36 -7.18
CA SER A 33 -14.64 0.82 -7.71
C SER A 33 -13.78 2.07 -7.52
N ILE A 34 -14.12 3.11 -8.27
CA ILE A 34 -13.53 4.44 -8.15
C ILE A 34 -14.71 5.40 -7.97
N GLU A 35 -14.73 6.11 -6.85
CA GLU A 35 -15.71 7.16 -6.56
C GLU A 35 -15.06 8.52 -6.78
N ASN A 36 -15.73 9.43 -7.51
CA ASN A 36 -15.33 10.83 -7.63
C ASN A 36 -16.22 11.66 -6.70
N PHE A 37 -15.61 12.29 -5.70
CA PHE A 37 -16.36 13.15 -4.77
C PHE A 37 -16.59 14.54 -5.35
N ASN A 38 -15.54 15.16 -5.87
CA ASN A 38 -15.60 16.49 -6.46
C ASN A 38 -14.31 16.78 -7.26
N GLY A 39 -14.45 17.30 -8.47
CA GLY A 39 -13.33 17.74 -9.29
C GLY A 39 -12.32 16.60 -9.54
N ASP A 40 -11.11 16.79 -9.04
CA ASP A 40 -10.02 15.83 -9.16
C ASP A 40 -9.84 14.95 -7.91
N LEU A 41 -10.73 15.00 -6.92
CA LEU A 41 -10.66 14.18 -5.71
C LEU A 41 -11.39 12.84 -5.88
N TYR A 42 -10.65 11.74 -5.70
CA TYR A 42 -11.16 10.38 -5.87
C TYR A 42 -10.93 9.52 -4.63
N LEU A 43 -11.89 8.65 -4.36
CA LEU A 43 -11.76 7.53 -3.43
C LEU A 43 -11.66 6.22 -4.20
N ILE A 44 -10.57 5.51 -4.00
CA ILE A 44 -10.28 4.24 -4.64
C ILE A 44 -10.63 3.11 -3.68
N HIS A 45 -11.45 2.18 -4.13
CA HIS A 45 -11.88 1.01 -3.36
C HIS A 45 -11.13 -0.22 -3.84
N LEU A 46 -10.31 -0.81 -2.98
CA LEU A 46 -9.58 -2.04 -3.26
C LEU A 46 -10.09 -3.17 -2.37
N THR A 47 -10.01 -4.40 -2.87
CA THR A 47 -10.29 -5.59 -2.06
C THR A 47 -9.32 -5.68 -0.88
N LYS A 48 -9.83 -6.01 0.30
CA LYS A 48 -9.01 -6.35 1.45
C LYS A 48 -8.78 -7.87 1.54
N PRO A 49 -7.53 -8.34 1.65
CA PRO A 49 -7.24 -9.75 1.91
C PRO A 49 -7.74 -10.18 3.30
N THR A 50 -8.30 -11.39 3.41
CA THR A 50 -9.03 -11.88 4.62
C THR A 50 -8.23 -11.82 5.92
N ASN A 51 -6.90 -11.99 5.86
CA ASN A 51 -6.03 -12.02 7.05
C ASN A 51 -5.10 -10.82 7.14
N MET A 52 -5.46 -9.71 6.48
CA MET A 52 -4.68 -8.48 6.50
C MET A 52 -5.19 -7.54 7.59
N THR A 53 -4.27 -7.04 8.40
CA THR A 53 -4.53 -6.05 9.44
C THR A 53 -3.43 -4.99 9.41
N TRP A 54 -3.73 -3.79 9.90
CA TRP A 54 -2.82 -2.66 9.98
C TRP A 54 -3.21 -1.75 11.15
N LYS A 55 -2.34 -0.79 11.49
CA LYS A 55 -2.61 0.21 12.52
C LYS A 55 -3.00 1.54 11.87
N ALA A 56 -3.51 2.47 12.66
CA ALA A 56 -3.81 3.81 12.17
C ALA A 56 -2.57 4.49 11.57
N GLY A 57 -2.79 5.37 10.58
CA GLY A 57 -1.72 5.96 9.79
C GLY A 57 -0.93 4.94 8.96
N ALA A 58 -1.55 3.81 8.61
CA ALA A 58 -0.94 2.84 7.72
C ALA A 58 -0.72 3.39 6.33
N TYR A 59 0.36 2.97 5.70
CA TYR A 59 0.68 3.26 4.31
C TYR A 59 1.36 2.05 3.68
N ALA A 60 1.21 1.94 2.37
CA ALA A 60 1.81 0.86 1.60
C ALA A 60 2.25 1.38 0.22
N LYS A 61 3.12 0.61 -0.44
CA LYS A 61 3.53 0.87 -1.82
C LYS A 61 2.59 0.12 -2.77
N PHE A 62 1.87 0.87 -3.58
CA PHE A 62 0.95 0.35 -4.59
C PHE A 62 1.59 0.45 -5.98
N THR A 63 1.55 -0.62 -6.74
CA THR A 63 2.06 -0.71 -8.12
C THR A 63 0.91 -1.01 -9.07
N LEU A 64 0.77 -0.18 -10.11
CA LEU A 64 -0.26 -0.33 -11.13
C LEU A 64 0.19 -1.33 -12.21
N PRO A 65 -0.75 -1.98 -12.92
CA PRO A 65 -0.41 -2.84 -14.05
C PRO A 65 0.29 -2.01 -15.14
N ASP A 66 1.24 -2.63 -15.84
CA ASP A 66 1.97 -1.97 -16.93
C ASP A 66 1.00 -1.72 -18.10
N THR A 67 0.56 -0.49 -18.26
CA THR A 67 -0.34 -0.06 -19.33
C THR A 67 0.41 0.34 -20.61
N SER A 68 1.74 0.29 -20.62
CA SER A 68 2.55 0.69 -21.78
C SER A 68 2.68 -0.45 -22.80
N SER A 69 1.90 -0.37 -23.87
CA SER A 69 2.01 -1.25 -25.05
C SER A 69 3.13 -0.88 -26.02
N THR A 70 4.16 -0.13 -25.59
CA THR A 70 5.18 0.40 -26.50
C THR A 70 6.59 0.36 -25.92
N THR A 71 7.42 -0.50 -26.54
CA THR A 71 8.82 -0.27 -26.93
C THR A 71 9.58 0.80 -26.15
N ASN A 72 10.15 0.46 -25.00
CA ASN A 72 11.46 0.89 -24.50
C ASN A 72 11.66 0.37 -23.06
N LYS A 73 12.26 -0.82 -22.93
CA LYS A 73 12.47 -1.53 -21.64
C LYS A 73 13.53 -0.89 -20.73
N ASN A 74 14.01 0.32 -21.02
CA ASN A 74 15.22 0.89 -20.42
C ASN A 74 15.01 2.18 -19.60
N GLU A 75 13.78 2.67 -19.46
CA GLU A 75 13.51 3.69 -18.44
C GLU A 75 13.19 3.00 -17.12
N ALA A 76 13.59 3.60 -15.99
CA ALA A 76 13.45 3.03 -14.64
C ALA A 76 11.98 2.70 -14.32
N LYS A 77 11.53 1.51 -14.74
CA LYS A 77 10.15 1.03 -14.71
C LYS A 77 9.49 1.11 -13.33
N GLY A 78 10.27 1.01 -12.26
CA GLY A 78 9.75 0.91 -10.89
C GLY A 78 9.33 2.24 -10.25
N GLU A 79 9.77 3.39 -10.77
CA GLU A 79 9.47 4.69 -10.14
C GLU A 79 8.26 5.40 -10.74
N GLN A 80 7.75 5.01 -11.91
CA GLN A 80 6.59 5.68 -12.53
C GLN A 80 5.28 4.92 -12.29
N THR A 81 5.34 3.62 -12.04
CA THR A 81 4.16 2.75 -11.85
C THR A 81 3.85 2.45 -10.39
N SER A 82 4.73 2.82 -9.44
CA SER A 82 4.51 2.58 -8.01
C SER A 82 4.52 3.85 -7.16
N ARG A 83 3.63 3.95 -6.16
CA ARG A 83 3.61 5.05 -5.19
C ARG A 83 3.29 4.57 -3.77
N TRP A 84 3.88 5.23 -2.79
CA TRP A 84 3.46 5.11 -1.40
C TRP A 84 2.17 5.90 -1.19
N LEU A 85 1.13 5.23 -0.68
CA LEU A 85 -0.17 5.83 -0.41
C LEU A 85 -0.63 5.43 0.99
N THR A 86 -1.30 6.35 1.66
CA THR A 86 -1.90 6.13 2.98
C THR A 86 -3.22 5.38 2.81
N ILE A 87 -3.44 4.38 3.67
CA ILE A 87 -4.69 3.63 3.74
C ILE A 87 -5.64 4.42 4.63
N ALA A 88 -6.76 4.86 4.07
CA ALA A 88 -7.78 5.66 4.74
C ALA A 88 -8.77 4.79 5.55
N SER A 89 -8.82 3.48 5.28
CA SER A 89 -9.69 2.55 6.00
C SER A 89 -9.09 2.00 7.29
N THR A 90 -9.96 1.61 8.21
CA THR A 90 -9.60 0.83 9.41
C THR A 90 -9.40 -0.64 9.02
N PRO A 91 -8.64 -1.41 9.82
CA PRO A 91 -8.50 -2.85 9.61
C PRO A 91 -9.79 -3.64 9.89
N ASP A 92 -10.90 -3.02 10.29
CA ASP A 92 -12.19 -3.67 10.49
C ASP A 92 -13.13 -3.48 9.29
N GLU A 93 -12.87 -2.48 8.43
CA GLU A 93 -13.59 -2.31 7.17
C GLU A 93 -13.24 -3.41 6.17
N ASP A 94 -14.17 -3.75 5.28
CA ASP A 94 -14.03 -4.84 4.30
C ASP A 94 -13.16 -4.49 3.07
N GLU A 95 -12.64 -3.26 3.04
CA GLU A 95 -11.97 -2.69 1.87
C GLU A 95 -10.73 -1.88 2.27
N ILE A 96 -9.77 -1.83 1.37
CA ILE A 96 -8.66 -0.88 1.44
C ILE A 96 -9.11 0.38 0.70
N LEU A 97 -9.19 1.49 1.42
CA LEU A 97 -9.61 2.78 0.87
C LEU A 97 -8.40 3.68 0.69
N ILE A 98 -8.30 4.34 -0.47
CA ILE A 98 -7.25 5.32 -0.77
C ILE A 98 -7.89 6.60 -1.29
N LEU A 99 -7.63 7.72 -0.62
CA LEU A 99 -8.06 9.04 -1.05
C LEU A 99 -6.92 9.75 -1.78
N THR A 100 -7.16 10.24 -2.99
CA THR A 100 -6.13 10.93 -3.78
C THR A 100 -6.72 11.95 -4.74
N HIS A 101 -5.97 13.03 -4.99
CA HIS A 101 -6.19 13.87 -6.17
C HIS A 101 -5.68 13.21 -7.45
N ASN A 102 -6.34 13.45 -8.58
CA ASN A 102 -5.80 13.26 -9.93
C ASN A 102 -4.98 14.50 -10.37
N SER A 103 -3.96 14.83 -9.58
CA SER A 103 -3.15 16.04 -9.73
C SER A 103 -2.07 15.93 -10.83
N GLY A 104 -2.34 15.20 -11.91
CA GLY A 104 -1.52 15.21 -13.14
C GLY A 104 -0.28 14.29 -13.19
N SER A 105 -0.04 13.43 -12.18
CA SER A 105 1.01 12.41 -12.33
C SER A 105 0.50 11.23 -13.17
N ASN A 106 1.37 10.59 -13.95
CA ASN A 106 1.00 9.44 -14.77
C ASN A 106 0.40 8.30 -13.91
N PHE A 107 0.99 8.05 -12.74
CA PHE A 107 0.47 7.10 -11.77
C PHE A 107 -0.98 7.42 -11.38
N LYS A 108 -1.27 8.65 -10.94
CA LYS A 108 -2.60 9.04 -10.45
C LYS A 108 -3.62 9.05 -11.58
N ASN A 109 -3.22 9.52 -12.76
CA ASN A 109 -4.07 9.48 -13.94
C ASN A 109 -4.41 8.04 -14.34
N THR A 110 -3.43 7.13 -14.31
CA THR A 110 -3.66 5.72 -14.59
C THR A 110 -4.58 5.11 -13.54
N LEU A 111 -4.27 5.27 -12.25
CA LEU A 111 -5.04 4.72 -11.13
C LEU A 111 -6.52 5.11 -11.19
N THR A 112 -6.81 6.38 -11.50
CA THR A 112 -8.18 6.93 -11.52
C THR A 112 -8.99 6.56 -12.77
N HIS A 113 -8.36 5.92 -13.77
CA HIS A 113 -9.00 5.44 -15.00
C HIS A 113 -8.91 3.92 -15.18
N LEU A 114 -8.39 3.18 -14.19
CA LEU A 114 -8.34 1.72 -14.25
C LEU A 114 -9.77 1.14 -14.25
N PRO A 115 -10.05 0.13 -15.08
CA PRO A 115 -11.34 -0.55 -15.04
C PRO A 115 -11.48 -1.36 -13.74
N ALA A 116 -12.70 -1.46 -13.22
CA ALA A 116 -12.99 -2.37 -12.11
C ALA A 116 -12.55 -3.80 -12.44
N GLY A 117 -12.05 -4.52 -11.44
CA GLY A 117 -11.42 -5.82 -11.58
C GLY A 117 -9.90 -5.76 -11.83
N SER A 118 -9.33 -4.61 -12.19
CA SER A 118 -7.90 -4.46 -12.42
C SER A 118 -7.07 -4.91 -11.21
N GLU A 119 -5.98 -5.63 -11.47
CA GLU A 119 -5.05 -6.05 -10.44
C GLU A 119 -4.08 -4.91 -10.09
N ILE A 120 -3.97 -4.58 -8.82
CA ILE A 120 -3.03 -3.61 -8.26
C ILE A 120 -2.19 -4.34 -7.21
N GLU A 121 -0.88 -4.29 -7.35
CA GLU A 121 0.02 -4.93 -6.40
C GLU A 121 0.25 -4.00 -5.20
N MET A 122 0.11 -4.54 -3.99
CA MET A 122 0.46 -3.86 -2.75
C MET A 122 1.68 -4.53 -2.10
N SER A 123 2.65 -3.73 -1.69
CA SER A 123 3.86 -4.17 -1.00
C SER A 123 4.18 -3.21 0.16
N TRP A 124 5.01 -3.65 1.10
CA TRP A 124 5.52 -2.82 2.20
C TRP A 124 4.42 -2.14 3.02
N LEU A 125 3.59 -2.92 3.71
CA LEU A 125 2.61 -2.39 4.65
C LEU A 125 3.31 -1.98 5.97
N ASP A 126 3.25 -0.70 6.31
CA ASP A 126 3.79 -0.16 7.56
C ASP A 126 2.83 0.87 8.16
N SER A 127 3.11 1.40 9.35
CA SER A 127 2.28 2.38 10.04
C SER A 127 3.12 3.37 10.83
N SER A 128 2.85 4.67 10.66
CA SER A 128 3.63 5.74 11.31
C SER A 128 2.92 6.46 12.44
N LEU A 129 1.60 6.29 12.58
CA LEU A 129 0.80 7.05 13.55
C LEU A 129 0.58 6.24 14.83
N THR A 130 0.99 6.81 15.97
CA THR A 130 0.81 6.21 17.29
C THR A 130 0.20 7.24 18.25
N VAL A 131 -0.91 6.86 18.90
CA VAL A 131 -1.53 7.65 19.97
C VAL A 131 -1.06 7.09 21.31
N LYS A 132 -0.42 7.93 22.14
CA LYS A 132 0.21 7.49 23.40
C LYS A 132 -0.72 7.61 24.62
N ASP A 133 -1.70 8.52 24.60
CA ASP A 133 -2.55 8.84 25.74
C ASP A 133 -4.03 8.92 25.36
N THR A 134 -4.78 7.84 25.61
CA THR A 134 -6.22 7.74 25.23
C THR A 134 -7.17 8.36 26.26
N ASN A 135 -6.67 8.83 27.40
CA ASN A 135 -7.48 9.40 28.50
C ASN A 135 -7.57 10.94 28.46
N GLN A 136 -7.08 11.57 27.40
CA GLN A 136 -7.14 13.02 27.19
C GLN A 136 -7.85 13.34 25.87
N PRO A 137 -8.49 14.51 25.75
CA PRO A 137 -9.05 14.95 24.47
C PRO A 137 -7.97 14.97 23.38
N LEU A 138 -8.26 14.35 22.24
CA LEU A 138 -7.41 14.37 21.06
C LEU A 138 -7.88 15.49 20.12
N VAL A 139 -6.93 16.29 19.63
CA VAL A 139 -7.17 17.33 18.62
C VAL A 139 -6.42 16.95 17.35
N PHE A 140 -7.16 16.81 16.27
CA PHE A 140 -6.63 16.38 14.97
C PHE A 140 -6.55 17.55 14.00
N PHE A 141 -5.38 17.72 13.40
CA PHE A 141 -5.17 18.69 12.32
C PHE A 141 -4.87 17.91 11.04
N ALA A 142 -5.80 17.97 10.10
CA ALA A 142 -5.62 17.45 8.76
C ALA A 142 -6.12 18.48 7.75
N SER A 143 -5.49 18.46 6.59
CA SER A 143 -5.93 19.20 5.42
C SER A 143 -5.98 18.24 4.24
N ASP A 144 -7.02 18.39 3.42
CA ASP A 144 -7.11 17.69 2.14
C ASP A 144 -6.97 16.16 2.32
N VAL A 145 -6.31 15.45 1.39
CA VAL A 145 -6.06 14.00 1.44
C VAL A 145 -5.30 13.54 2.69
N GLY A 146 -4.67 14.46 3.43
CA GLY A 146 -4.01 14.18 4.71
C GLY A 146 -4.96 13.65 5.78
N ILE A 147 -6.28 13.85 5.63
CA ILE A 147 -7.29 13.25 6.51
C ILE A 147 -7.24 11.72 6.52
N SER A 148 -6.73 11.11 5.45
CA SER A 148 -6.59 9.65 5.31
C SER A 148 -5.76 9.02 6.42
N ALA A 149 -4.73 9.72 6.92
CA ALA A 149 -3.91 9.17 8.01
C ALA A 149 -4.64 9.13 9.35
N LEU A 150 -5.61 10.05 9.54
CA LEU A 150 -6.32 10.24 10.80
C LEU A 150 -7.67 9.52 10.83
N ARG A 151 -8.32 9.29 9.69
CA ARG A 151 -9.60 8.58 9.62
C ARG A 151 -9.58 7.20 10.32
N PRO A 152 -8.48 6.42 10.28
CA PRO A 152 -8.43 5.14 10.98
C PRO A 152 -8.23 5.20 12.50
N LEU A 153 -8.12 6.40 13.11
CA LEU A 153 -7.96 6.58 14.56
C LEU A 153 -9.28 6.49 15.32
#